data_AF-A0A7J0FGL0-F1
#
_entry.id   AF-A0A7J0FGL0-F1
#
_cell.length_a   1.000
_cell.length_b   1.000
_cell.length_c   1.000
_cell.angle_alpha   90.00
_cell.angle_beta   90.00
_cell.angle_gamma   90.00
#
_symmetry.space_group_name_H-M   'P 1'
#
loop_
_entity.id
_entity.type
_entity.pdbx_description
1 polymer ?
#
loop_
_entity_poly.entity_id
_entity_poly.type
_entity_poly.pdbx_seq_one_letter_code
_entity_poly.pdbx_strand_id
1 'polypeptide(L)'
;MAAGMSRKISAASARAHTRRPKQSTPFRLPSGMFKKFLVVFFMGFMAWAYQAIQPPPPKICGSADGPPVTAPRIKLSDGRHLAYKEHGVPKDKAKYKIVYVHGFDTCRHDAVTDTQLSPDIIEGLGVYIVSFDRPGYGESDPNPKRTLKSMALDIEELADQLGLGSKFYVVGFSMGGQVIWTCLKYIPHRLAGATLIAPVVNYWWPGIPANLSKEAHDQQFPSDRWSNRVAHYIPWLTYWWNTQKWFPSCSVIVHSPAILSRQDLELLPRLASRKEHEVDNHFIQIPKRLVMK
;
A
#
# COMPACT_ATOMS: atom_id res chain seq x y z
N MET A 1 93.68 65.14 3.84
CA MET A 1 92.42 65.61 4.45
C MET A 1 91.35 64.60 4.10
N ALA A 2 90.97 63.77 5.07
CA ALA A 2 89.97 62.72 4.95
C ALA A 2 88.56 63.31 4.91
N ALA A 3 87.69 62.77 4.07
CA ALA A 3 86.24 63.00 4.16
C ALA A 3 85.52 61.67 3.91
N GLY A 4 84.82 61.19 4.95
CA GLY A 4 84.29 59.84 5.07
C GLY A 4 83.07 59.54 4.21
N MET A 5 83.02 58.29 3.75
CA MET A 5 81.84 57.64 3.19
C MET A 5 80.82 57.36 4.29
N SER A 6 79.62 57.94 4.19
CA SER A 6 78.44 57.53 4.96
C SER A 6 77.41 56.93 4.00
N ARG A 7 77.37 55.59 3.92
CA ARG A 7 76.26 54.87 3.28
C ARG A 7 75.06 54.88 4.22
N LYS A 8 74.08 55.75 3.95
CA LYS A 8 72.76 55.67 4.57
C LYS A 8 72.00 54.48 3.97
N ILE A 9 71.89 53.39 4.74
CA ILE A 9 71.00 52.28 4.44
C ILE A 9 69.57 52.75 4.75
N SER A 10 68.72 52.80 3.72
CA SER A 10 67.29 53.15 3.86
C SER A 10 66.57 52.12 4.73
N ALA A 11 65.76 52.57 5.69
CA ALA A 11 64.92 51.71 6.54
C ALA A 11 63.92 50.84 5.74
N ALA A 12 63.73 51.12 4.45
CA ALA A 12 62.94 50.28 3.54
C ALA A 12 63.63 48.95 3.18
N SER A 13 64.97 48.85 3.22
CA SER A 13 65.68 47.60 2.90
C SER A 13 65.76 46.61 4.07
N ALA A 14 65.45 47.03 5.30
CA ALA A 14 65.42 46.15 6.47
C ALA A 14 64.08 45.40 6.64
N ARG A 15 62.99 45.88 6.02
CA ARG A 15 61.65 45.23 6.10
C ARG A 15 61.43 44.13 5.06
N ALA A 16 62.30 44.01 4.06
CA ALA A 16 62.18 42.98 3.02
C ALA A 16 62.61 41.57 3.49
N HIS A 17 63.36 41.47 4.60
CA HIS A 17 63.96 40.20 5.05
C HIS A 17 63.18 39.42 6.12
N THR A 18 62.02 39.90 6.58
CA THR A 18 61.24 39.20 7.64
C THR A 18 59.88 38.66 7.21
N ARG A 19 59.45 38.83 5.95
CA ARG A 19 58.21 38.22 5.47
C ARG A 19 58.50 36.86 4.82
N ARG A 20 58.68 35.83 5.65
CA ARG A 20 58.58 34.44 5.16
C ARG A 20 57.16 34.25 4.59
N PRO A 21 56.99 33.79 3.34
CA PRO A 21 55.66 33.43 2.86
C PRO A 21 55.18 32.28 3.73
N LYS A 22 54.04 32.46 4.41
CA LYS A 22 53.35 31.37 5.09
C LYS A 22 52.88 30.44 3.97
N GLN A 23 53.67 29.39 3.68
CA GLN A 23 53.26 28.35 2.75
C GLN A 23 51.96 27.74 3.31
N SER A 24 50.83 28.13 2.72
CA SER A 24 49.59 27.39 2.90
C SER A 24 49.75 26.08 2.13
N THR A 25 50.32 25.07 2.77
CA THR A 25 50.25 23.70 2.26
C THR A 25 48.76 23.36 2.15
N PRO A 26 48.23 23.08 0.94
CA PRO A 26 46.87 22.60 0.82
C PRO A 26 46.78 21.31 1.63
N PHE A 27 45.78 21.21 2.50
CA PHE A 27 45.55 20.02 3.33
C PHE A 27 45.30 18.83 2.40
N ARG A 28 46.36 18.07 2.09
CA ARG A 28 46.28 16.85 1.28
C ARG A 28 45.86 15.72 2.21
N LEU A 29 44.57 15.40 2.23
CA LEU A 29 44.06 14.18 2.85
C LEU A 29 44.86 12.98 2.29
N PRO A 30 45.41 12.10 3.14
CA PRO A 30 46.08 10.88 2.68
C PRO A 30 45.18 10.09 1.73
N SER A 31 45.70 9.61 0.60
CA SER A 31 44.89 9.05 -0.51
C SER A 31 44.02 7.84 -0.11
N GLY A 32 44.35 7.17 1.00
CA GLY A 32 43.53 6.10 1.60
C GLY A 32 42.41 6.58 2.53
N MET A 33 42.54 7.77 3.12
CA MET A 33 41.57 8.29 4.08
C MET A 33 40.32 8.86 3.39
N PHE A 34 40.50 9.54 2.25
CA PHE A 34 39.38 9.98 1.41
C PHE A 34 38.54 8.81 0.89
N LYS A 35 39.20 7.71 0.44
CA LYS A 35 38.50 6.48 0.03
C LYS A 35 37.70 5.87 1.18
N LYS A 36 38.26 5.81 2.40
CA LYS A 36 37.54 5.33 3.59
C LYS A 36 36.32 6.21 3.91
N PHE A 37 36.46 7.53 3.86
CA PHE A 37 35.33 8.45 4.06
C PHE A 37 34.24 8.26 3.01
N LEU A 38 34.60 8.10 1.74
CA LEU A 38 33.63 7.80 0.67
C LEU A 38 32.89 6.49 0.91
N VAL A 39 33.59 5.43 1.34
CA VAL A 39 32.97 4.13 1.64
C VAL A 39 32.02 4.24 2.84
N VAL A 40 32.43 4.89 3.92
CA VAL A 40 31.57 5.09 5.11
C VAL A 40 30.36 5.95 4.76
N PHE A 41 30.55 7.05 4.02
CA PHE A 41 29.46 7.89 3.53
C PHE A 41 28.50 7.09 2.65
N PHE A 42 29.00 6.30 1.71
CA PHE A 42 28.18 5.47 0.84
C PHE A 42 27.38 4.43 1.61
N MET A 43 28.01 3.73 2.58
CA MET A 43 27.29 2.79 3.45
C MET A 43 26.22 3.49 4.30
N GLY A 44 26.54 4.66 4.87
CA GLY A 44 25.58 5.47 5.62
C GLY A 44 24.41 5.93 4.76
N PHE A 45 24.68 6.39 3.54
CA PHE A 45 23.66 6.78 2.57
C PHE A 45 22.79 5.58 2.14
N MET A 46 23.38 4.41 1.88
CA MET A 46 22.63 3.19 1.55
C MET A 46 21.75 2.72 2.72
N ALA A 47 22.26 2.76 3.95
CA ALA A 47 21.47 2.44 5.13
C ALA A 47 20.31 3.41 5.32
N TRP A 48 20.56 4.72 5.16
CA TRP A 48 19.51 5.74 5.20
C TRP A 48 18.48 5.55 4.09
N ALA A 49 18.93 5.32 2.85
CA ALA A 49 18.05 5.09 1.71
C ALA A 49 17.19 3.85 1.91
N TYR A 50 17.77 2.76 2.42
CA TYR A 50 17.04 1.55 2.79
C TYR A 50 15.97 1.83 3.84
N GLN A 51 16.30 2.55 4.92
CA GLN A 51 15.31 2.93 5.93
C GLN A 51 14.20 3.83 5.37
N ALA A 52 14.54 4.76 4.48
CA ALA A 52 13.58 5.67 3.86
C ALA A 52 12.58 4.97 2.94
N ILE A 53 12.95 3.84 2.33
CA ILE A 53 12.06 3.06 1.47
C ILE A 53 11.24 2.01 2.25
N GLN A 54 11.64 1.66 3.47
CA GLN A 54 10.89 0.71 4.28
C GLN A 54 9.65 1.38 4.88
N PRO A 55 8.49 0.70 4.81
CA PRO A 55 7.31 1.20 5.49
C PRO A 55 7.44 0.98 7.02
N PRO A 56 6.87 1.86 7.86
CA PRO A 56 6.99 1.78 9.33
C PRO A 56 6.26 0.54 9.86
N PRO A 57 6.82 -0.28 10.78
CA PRO A 57 6.23 -1.55 11.21
C PRO A 57 4.71 -1.45 11.52
N PRO A 58 3.91 -2.45 11.12
CA PRO A 58 2.46 -2.40 11.35
C PRO A 58 2.16 -2.46 12.85
N LYS A 59 1.23 -1.62 13.31
CA LYS A 59 0.68 -1.69 14.67
C LYS A 59 -0.41 -2.75 14.71
N ILE A 60 -0.05 -3.93 15.22
CA ILE A 60 -0.96 -5.08 15.24
C ILE A 60 -2.04 -4.87 16.32
N CYS A 61 -3.32 -5.01 15.97
CA CYS A 61 -4.41 -4.86 16.94
C CYS A 61 -4.31 -5.90 18.07
N GLY A 62 -4.37 -5.42 19.31
CA GLY A 62 -4.22 -6.22 20.53
C GLY A 62 -2.77 -6.43 20.98
N SER A 63 -1.78 -5.85 20.29
CA SER A 63 -0.40 -5.75 20.80
C SER A 63 -0.24 -4.59 21.79
N ALA A 64 0.85 -4.55 22.57
CA ALA A 64 1.07 -3.55 23.63
C ALA A 64 0.97 -2.08 23.14
N ASP A 65 1.46 -1.80 21.92
CA ASP A 65 1.41 -0.47 21.29
C ASP A 65 0.38 -0.40 20.15
N GLY A 66 -0.49 -1.41 20.05
CA GLY A 66 -1.48 -1.57 19.00
C GLY A 66 -2.86 -1.03 19.37
N PRO A 67 -3.73 -0.75 18.39
CA PRO A 67 -5.14 -0.46 18.65
C PRO A 67 -5.82 -1.64 19.38
N PRO A 68 -6.91 -1.40 20.14
CA PRO A 68 -7.67 -2.47 20.74
C PRO A 68 -8.34 -3.34 19.67
N VAL A 69 -8.65 -4.58 20.04
CA VAL A 69 -9.44 -5.50 19.24
C VAL A 69 -10.90 -5.32 19.64
N THR A 70 -11.75 -5.01 18.67
CA THR A 70 -13.18 -4.77 18.86
C THR A 70 -14.04 -5.70 18.00
N ALA A 71 -13.48 -6.23 16.91
CA ALA A 71 -14.18 -7.14 16.01
C ALA A 71 -14.11 -8.60 16.46
N PRO A 72 -15.11 -9.42 16.10
CA PRO A 72 -14.93 -10.87 16.01
C PRO A 72 -13.76 -11.20 15.09
N ARG A 73 -12.92 -12.15 15.50
CA ARG A 73 -11.79 -12.62 14.70
C ARG A 73 -11.69 -14.13 14.73
N ILE A 74 -11.25 -14.70 13.61
CA ILE A 74 -10.76 -16.07 13.56
C ILE A 74 -9.23 -16.07 13.59
N LYS A 75 -8.64 -17.17 14.05
CA LYS A 75 -7.19 -17.39 13.99
C LYS A 75 -6.90 -18.41 12.89
N LEU A 76 -6.16 -18.00 11.88
CA LEU A 76 -5.71 -18.84 10.79
C LEU A 76 -4.66 -19.86 11.25
N SER A 77 -4.46 -20.90 10.46
CA SER A 77 -3.49 -21.97 10.68
C SER A 77 -2.04 -21.46 10.85
N ASP A 78 -1.69 -20.34 10.21
CA ASP A 78 -0.38 -19.70 10.30
C ASP A 78 -0.23 -18.74 11.49
N GLY A 79 -1.27 -18.64 12.33
CA GLY A 79 -1.29 -17.84 13.55
C GLY A 79 -1.80 -16.41 13.39
N ARG A 80 -2.00 -15.92 12.15
CA ARG A 80 -2.60 -14.61 11.88
C ARG A 80 -4.09 -14.60 12.24
N HIS A 81 -4.62 -13.43 12.56
CA HIS A 81 -6.04 -13.21 12.76
C HIS A 81 -6.69 -12.53 11.56
N LEU A 82 -7.92 -12.96 11.22
CA LEU A 82 -8.80 -12.21 10.33
C LEU A 82 -9.99 -11.68 11.10
N ALA A 83 -10.18 -10.37 11.06
CA ALA A 83 -11.37 -9.71 11.56
C ALA A 83 -12.50 -9.76 10.53
N TYR A 84 -13.71 -10.06 10.99
CA TYR A 84 -14.86 -10.23 10.11
C TYR A 84 -16.12 -9.59 10.69
N LYS A 85 -17.12 -9.41 9.82
CA LYS A 85 -18.47 -8.97 10.16
C LYS A 85 -19.49 -9.85 9.44
N GLU A 86 -20.53 -10.25 10.15
CA GLU A 86 -21.64 -11.03 9.60
C GLU A 86 -22.82 -10.10 9.30
N HIS A 87 -23.52 -10.37 8.21
CA HIS A 87 -24.61 -9.57 7.68
C HIS A 87 -25.74 -10.47 7.14
N GLY A 88 -26.96 -9.92 7.11
CA GLY A 88 -28.13 -10.61 6.57
C GLY A 88 -28.75 -11.62 7.53
N VAL A 89 -29.37 -12.67 6.99
CA VAL A 89 -30.10 -13.65 7.82
C VAL A 89 -29.14 -14.52 8.64
N PRO A 90 -29.60 -15.11 9.77
CA PRO A 90 -28.81 -16.08 10.51
C PRO A 90 -28.29 -17.22 9.62
N LYS A 91 -27.01 -17.56 9.80
CA LYS A 91 -26.28 -18.54 8.96
C LYS A 91 -26.95 -19.91 8.87
N ASP A 92 -27.63 -20.34 9.93
CA ASP A 92 -28.39 -21.60 10.02
C ASP A 92 -29.68 -21.59 9.18
N LYS A 93 -30.23 -20.40 8.91
CA LYS A 93 -31.41 -20.19 8.07
C LYS A 93 -31.08 -19.76 6.64
N ALA A 94 -29.80 -19.51 6.36
CA ALA A 94 -29.37 -18.97 5.09
C ALA A 94 -29.43 -20.03 3.96
N LYS A 95 -30.05 -19.64 2.85
CA LYS A 95 -30.03 -20.39 1.58
C LYS A 95 -28.73 -20.16 0.83
N TYR A 96 -28.21 -18.94 0.87
CA TYR A 96 -26.95 -18.55 0.23
C TYR A 96 -25.99 -17.99 1.26
N LYS A 97 -24.77 -18.52 1.28
CA LYS A 97 -23.69 -18.06 2.16
C LYS A 97 -22.59 -17.47 1.30
N ILE A 98 -22.29 -16.19 1.53
CA ILE A 98 -21.42 -15.39 0.69
C ILE A 98 -20.23 -14.89 1.51
N VAL A 99 -19.01 -15.05 0.99
CA VAL A 99 -17.85 -14.33 1.47
C VAL A 99 -17.64 -13.10 0.59
N TYR A 100 -17.72 -11.91 1.19
CA TYR A 100 -17.52 -10.64 0.50
C TYR A 100 -16.09 -10.13 0.71
N VAL A 101 -15.39 -9.83 -0.39
CA VAL A 101 -14.03 -9.29 -0.39
C VAL A 101 -14.06 -7.81 -0.78
N HIS A 102 -13.67 -6.95 0.18
CA HIS A 102 -13.71 -5.50 0.00
C HIS A 102 -12.57 -4.96 -0.90
N GLY A 103 -12.79 -3.75 -1.42
CA GLY A 103 -11.89 -3.06 -2.34
C GLY A 103 -10.69 -2.37 -1.68
N PHE A 104 -10.07 -1.46 -2.44
CA PHE A 104 -9.06 -0.55 -1.91
C PHE A 104 -9.71 0.53 -1.04
N ASP A 105 -9.05 0.95 0.03
CA ASP A 105 -9.52 2.01 0.95
C ASP A 105 -10.89 1.76 1.61
N THR A 106 -11.21 0.48 1.81
CA THR A 106 -12.43 0.02 2.50
C THR A 106 -12.09 -1.08 3.50
N CYS A 107 -13.07 -1.58 4.24
CA CYS A 107 -12.90 -2.63 5.26
C CYS A 107 -14.12 -3.56 5.33
N ARG A 108 -14.17 -4.44 6.34
CA ARG A 108 -15.32 -5.33 6.64
C ARG A 108 -16.66 -4.60 6.76
N HIS A 109 -16.66 -3.31 7.11
CA HIS A 109 -17.91 -2.55 7.25
C HIS A 109 -18.54 -2.16 5.90
N ASP A 110 -17.78 -2.22 4.81
CA ASP A 110 -18.20 -1.75 3.48
C ASP A 110 -18.79 -2.88 2.60
N ALA A 111 -19.46 -3.85 3.21
CA ALA A 111 -20.20 -4.86 2.46
C ALA A 111 -21.40 -4.23 1.73
N VAL A 112 -21.70 -4.73 0.53
CA VAL A 112 -22.81 -4.22 -0.31
C VAL A 112 -24.16 -4.30 0.42
N THR A 113 -24.30 -5.20 1.40
CA THR A 113 -25.54 -5.39 2.17
C THR A 113 -25.89 -4.20 3.04
N ASP A 114 -24.92 -3.65 3.77
CA ASP A 114 -25.21 -2.63 4.80
C ASP A 114 -25.50 -1.26 4.17
N THR A 115 -25.03 -1.03 2.95
CA THR A 115 -25.03 0.30 2.35
C THR A 115 -25.90 0.42 1.09
N GLN A 116 -26.30 -0.71 0.47
CA GLN A 116 -26.91 -0.66 -0.88
C GLN A 116 -28.13 -1.57 -1.09
N LEU A 117 -28.30 -2.66 -0.34
CA LEU A 117 -29.43 -3.59 -0.51
C LEU A 117 -30.47 -3.38 0.60
N SER A 118 -31.76 -3.46 0.27
CA SER A 118 -32.81 -3.41 1.30
C SER A 118 -32.81 -4.69 2.13
N PRO A 119 -33.10 -4.61 3.45
CA PRO A 119 -33.24 -5.79 4.31
C PRO A 119 -34.21 -6.83 3.73
N ASP A 120 -35.34 -6.39 3.17
CA ASP A 120 -36.35 -7.26 2.56
C ASP A 120 -35.80 -8.16 1.44
N ILE A 121 -34.86 -7.65 0.63
CA ILE A 121 -34.23 -8.45 -0.44
C ILE A 121 -33.32 -9.51 0.17
N ILE A 122 -32.54 -9.15 1.19
CA ILE A 122 -31.61 -10.06 1.86
C ILE A 122 -32.37 -11.15 2.61
N GLU A 123 -33.44 -10.79 3.30
CA GLU A 123 -34.32 -11.72 4.01
C GLU A 123 -35.10 -12.61 3.05
N GLY A 124 -35.74 -12.03 2.03
CA GLY A 124 -36.53 -12.77 1.04
C GLY A 124 -35.72 -13.77 0.22
N LEU A 125 -34.44 -13.49 -0.02
CA LEU A 125 -33.51 -14.42 -0.68
C LEU A 125 -32.83 -15.39 0.31
N GLY A 126 -32.91 -15.15 1.62
CA GLY A 126 -32.24 -15.92 2.65
C GLY A 126 -30.71 -15.84 2.53
N VAL A 127 -30.16 -14.64 2.35
CA VAL A 127 -28.73 -14.42 2.14
C VAL A 127 -28.02 -14.12 3.46
N TYR A 128 -26.98 -14.90 3.75
CA TYR A 128 -25.97 -14.60 4.77
C TYR A 128 -24.70 -14.15 4.08
N ILE A 129 -24.12 -13.03 4.54
CA ILE A 129 -22.83 -12.55 4.06
C ILE A 129 -21.87 -12.42 5.22
N VAL A 130 -20.65 -12.92 5.03
CA VAL A 130 -19.51 -12.56 5.86
C VAL A 130 -18.54 -11.70 5.04
N SER A 131 -18.25 -10.51 5.55
CA SER A 131 -17.15 -9.67 5.06
C SER A 131 -15.98 -9.77 6.03
N PHE A 132 -14.77 -9.52 5.56
CA PHE A 132 -13.59 -9.59 6.41
C PHE A 132 -12.57 -8.55 6.01
N ASP A 133 -11.78 -8.07 6.95
CA ASP A 133 -10.66 -7.20 6.66
C ASP A 133 -9.55 -8.02 5.97
N ARG A 134 -9.15 -7.61 4.77
CA ARG A 134 -8.01 -8.26 4.09
C ARG A 134 -6.74 -8.12 4.96
N PRO A 135 -5.75 -9.02 4.85
CA PRO A 135 -4.52 -8.93 5.62
C PRO A 135 -3.85 -7.55 5.53
N GLY A 136 -3.66 -6.91 6.68
CA GLY A 136 -3.11 -5.55 6.80
C GLY A 136 -4.14 -4.42 6.70
N TYR A 137 -5.43 -4.73 6.65
CA TYR A 137 -6.55 -3.80 6.78
C TYR A 137 -7.25 -3.98 8.13
N GLY A 138 -7.89 -2.91 8.60
CA GLY A 138 -8.72 -2.91 9.80
C GLY A 138 -8.05 -3.62 10.97
N GLU A 139 -8.69 -4.68 11.47
CA GLU A 139 -8.22 -5.44 12.63
C GLU A 139 -7.61 -6.81 12.27
N SER A 140 -7.38 -7.07 10.97
CA SER A 140 -6.71 -8.27 10.48
C SER A 140 -5.19 -8.12 10.49
N ASP A 141 -4.50 -9.21 10.88
CA ASP A 141 -3.05 -9.25 10.88
C ASP A 141 -2.47 -9.10 9.46
N PRO A 142 -1.33 -8.41 9.29
CA PRO A 142 -0.65 -8.32 8.01
C PRO A 142 -0.10 -9.69 7.59
N ASN A 143 -0.04 -9.94 6.28
CA ASN A 143 0.61 -11.12 5.72
C ASN A 143 1.94 -10.75 5.02
N PRO A 144 3.07 -10.74 5.74
CA PRO A 144 4.38 -10.45 5.14
C PRO A 144 4.87 -11.57 4.20
N LYS A 145 4.30 -12.77 4.31
CA LYS A 145 4.63 -13.95 3.49
C LYS A 145 3.60 -14.17 2.37
N ARG A 146 2.89 -13.10 1.94
CA ARG A 146 1.82 -13.18 0.93
C ARG A 146 2.32 -13.84 -0.35
N THR A 147 1.57 -14.83 -0.80
CA THR A 147 1.72 -15.50 -2.10
C THR A 147 0.46 -15.30 -2.94
N LEU A 148 0.49 -15.69 -4.22
CA LEU A 148 -0.68 -15.63 -5.11
C LEU A 148 -1.87 -16.44 -4.60
N LYS A 149 -1.64 -17.49 -3.80
CA LYS A 149 -2.70 -18.35 -3.25
C LYS A 149 -3.15 -17.96 -1.85
N SER A 150 -2.37 -17.14 -1.13
CA SER A 150 -2.59 -16.89 0.30
C SER A 150 -3.98 -16.37 0.59
N MET A 151 -4.49 -15.39 -0.19
CA MET A 151 -5.83 -14.85 0.04
C MET A 151 -6.95 -15.88 -0.18
N ALA A 152 -6.80 -16.76 -1.17
CA ALA A 152 -7.78 -17.80 -1.44
C ALA A 152 -7.84 -18.81 -0.29
N LEU A 153 -6.67 -19.19 0.26
CA LEU A 153 -6.59 -20.10 1.40
C LEU A 153 -7.11 -19.45 2.69
N ASP A 154 -6.80 -18.17 2.92
CA ASP A 154 -7.35 -17.37 4.02
C ASP A 154 -8.90 -17.37 3.98
N ILE A 155 -9.49 -17.22 2.78
CA ILE A 155 -10.95 -17.26 2.56
C ILE A 155 -11.51 -18.68 2.80
N GLU A 156 -10.81 -19.72 2.36
CA GLU A 156 -11.21 -21.11 2.61
C GLU A 156 -11.24 -21.43 4.11
N GLU A 157 -10.17 -21.06 4.84
CA GLU A 157 -10.09 -21.23 6.29
C GLU A 157 -11.17 -20.41 7.02
N LEU A 158 -11.44 -19.18 6.58
CA LEU A 158 -12.53 -18.36 7.09
C LEU A 158 -13.88 -19.06 6.95
N ALA A 159 -14.16 -19.58 5.75
CA ALA A 159 -15.40 -20.30 5.49
C ALA A 159 -15.54 -21.59 6.31
N ASP A 160 -14.44 -22.32 6.51
CA ASP A 160 -14.41 -23.54 7.31
C ASP A 160 -14.66 -23.26 8.80
N GLN A 161 -13.94 -22.31 9.38
CA GLN A 161 -14.09 -21.98 10.80
C GLN A 161 -15.46 -21.38 11.12
N LEU A 162 -16.05 -20.66 10.17
CA LEU A 162 -17.42 -20.15 10.31
C LEU A 162 -18.49 -21.18 9.94
N GLY A 163 -18.14 -22.38 9.47
CA GLY A 163 -19.13 -23.42 9.14
C GLY A 163 -20.04 -23.02 7.97
N LEU A 164 -19.47 -22.44 6.91
CA LEU A 164 -20.26 -22.08 5.73
C LEU A 164 -20.69 -23.31 4.92
N GLY A 165 -20.09 -24.47 5.18
CA GLY A 165 -20.39 -25.73 4.51
C GLY A 165 -19.37 -26.07 3.43
N SER A 166 -19.64 -27.12 2.65
CA SER A 166 -18.69 -27.63 1.65
C SER A 166 -18.45 -26.65 0.49
N LYS A 167 -19.49 -25.87 0.13
CA LYS A 167 -19.40 -24.83 -0.90
C LYS A 167 -20.08 -23.54 -0.47
N PHE A 168 -19.52 -22.41 -0.89
CA PHE A 168 -20.03 -21.07 -0.63
C PHE A 168 -19.82 -20.16 -1.85
N TYR A 169 -20.46 -19.00 -1.85
CA TYR A 169 -20.30 -18.00 -2.90
C TYR A 169 -19.24 -16.98 -2.51
N VAL A 170 -18.54 -16.43 -3.49
CA VAL A 170 -17.60 -15.32 -3.27
C VAL A 170 -17.98 -14.12 -4.12
N VAL A 171 -17.94 -12.93 -3.52
CA VAL A 171 -18.23 -11.67 -4.22
C VAL A 171 -17.08 -10.71 -3.91
N GLY A 172 -16.50 -10.11 -4.95
CA GLY A 172 -15.39 -9.17 -4.78
C GLY A 172 -15.61 -7.87 -5.55
N PHE A 173 -15.41 -6.74 -4.87
CA PHE A 173 -15.46 -5.41 -5.49
C PHE A 173 -14.07 -4.84 -5.73
N SER A 174 -13.78 -4.32 -6.92
CA SER A 174 -12.51 -3.66 -7.25
C SER A 174 -11.30 -4.57 -6.97
N MET A 175 -10.42 -4.20 -6.03
CA MET A 175 -9.32 -5.07 -5.58
C MET A 175 -9.80 -6.38 -4.96
N GLY A 176 -10.99 -6.41 -4.37
CA GLY A 176 -11.63 -7.65 -3.94
C GLY A 176 -11.95 -8.56 -5.14
N GLY A 177 -12.36 -7.99 -6.27
CA GLY A 177 -12.55 -8.73 -7.52
C GLY A 177 -11.26 -9.38 -8.04
N GLN A 178 -10.10 -8.73 -7.87
CA GLN A 178 -8.80 -9.33 -8.17
C GLN A 178 -8.57 -10.59 -7.31
N VAL A 179 -8.96 -10.57 -6.04
CA VAL A 179 -8.84 -11.74 -5.14
C VAL A 179 -9.71 -12.90 -5.61
N ILE A 180 -10.90 -12.64 -6.16
CA ILE A 180 -11.80 -13.69 -6.66
C ILE A 180 -11.14 -14.55 -7.75
N TRP A 181 -10.30 -13.96 -8.61
CA TRP A 181 -9.51 -14.74 -9.58
C TRP A 181 -8.60 -15.78 -8.90
N THR A 182 -8.04 -15.45 -7.73
CA THR A 182 -7.24 -16.40 -6.96
C THR A 182 -8.11 -17.50 -6.35
N CYS A 183 -9.33 -17.18 -5.90
CA CYS A 183 -10.27 -18.17 -5.39
C CYS A 183 -10.67 -19.17 -6.49
N LEU A 184 -11.01 -18.67 -7.67
CA LEU A 184 -11.32 -19.49 -8.85
C LEU A 184 -10.17 -20.42 -9.23
N LYS A 185 -8.91 -19.98 -9.06
CA LYS A 185 -7.74 -20.77 -9.39
C LYS A 185 -7.37 -21.80 -8.32
N TYR A 186 -7.43 -21.44 -7.05
CA TYR A 186 -6.83 -22.22 -5.96
C TYR A 186 -7.82 -22.97 -5.08
N ILE A 187 -9.07 -22.53 -5.01
CA ILE A 187 -10.12 -23.20 -4.23
C ILE A 187 -11.42 -23.45 -5.04
N PRO A 188 -11.36 -23.78 -6.35
CA PRO A 188 -12.58 -23.94 -7.15
C PRO A 188 -13.52 -25.02 -6.60
N HIS A 189 -12.98 -26.03 -5.90
CA HIS A 189 -13.77 -27.08 -5.26
C HIS A 189 -14.69 -26.56 -4.14
N ARG A 190 -14.39 -25.40 -3.56
CA ARG A 190 -15.17 -24.75 -2.50
C ARG A 190 -16.19 -23.74 -3.00
N LEU A 191 -16.20 -23.42 -4.29
CA LEU A 191 -17.05 -22.35 -4.80
C LEU A 191 -18.36 -22.92 -5.37
N ALA A 192 -19.48 -22.41 -4.84
CA ALA A 192 -20.80 -22.56 -5.46
C ALA A 192 -21.01 -21.55 -6.59
N GLY A 193 -20.36 -20.39 -6.50
CA GLY A 193 -20.38 -19.35 -7.52
C GLY A 193 -19.42 -18.21 -7.16
N ALA A 194 -19.10 -17.38 -8.15
CA ALA A 194 -18.18 -16.26 -8.00
C ALA A 194 -18.69 -15.03 -8.76
N THR A 195 -18.62 -13.86 -8.12
CA THR A 195 -19.01 -12.57 -8.72
C THR A 195 -17.87 -11.57 -8.59
N LEU A 196 -17.52 -10.94 -9.70
CA LEU A 196 -16.52 -9.88 -9.78
C LEU A 196 -17.21 -8.57 -10.16
N ILE A 197 -17.16 -7.57 -9.28
CA ILE A 197 -17.77 -6.27 -9.50
C ILE A 197 -16.66 -5.26 -9.75
N ALA A 198 -16.60 -4.72 -10.98
CA ALA A 198 -15.57 -3.78 -11.43
C ALA A 198 -14.14 -4.19 -11.02
N PRO A 199 -13.69 -5.42 -11.33
CA PRO A 199 -12.43 -5.95 -10.80
C PRO A 199 -11.22 -5.14 -11.29
N VAL A 200 -10.24 -4.96 -10.41
CA VAL A 200 -8.91 -4.50 -10.83
C VAL A 200 -8.28 -5.58 -11.71
N VAL A 201 -7.79 -5.18 -12.88
CA VAL A 201 -7.13 -6.06 -13.85
C VAL A 201 -5.62 -5.87 -13.79
N ASN A 202 -4.87 -6.97 -13.92
CA ASN A 202 -3.42 -6.93 -14.06
C ASN A 202 -3.05 -6.99 -15.55
N TYR A 203 -2.47 -5.91 -16.08
CA TYR A 203 -2.08 -5.77 -17.49
C TYR A 203 -0.95 -6.72 -17.93
N TRP A 204 -0.29 -7.40 -16.99
CA TRP A 204 0.80 -8.35 -17.25
C TRP A 204 0.36 -9.82 -17.12
N TRP A 205 -0.94 -10.11 -17.07
CA TRP A 205 -1.40 -11.50 -17.07
C TRP A 205 -1.08 -12.19 -18.39
N PRO A 206 -0.41 -13.36 -18.37
CA PRO A 206 0.05 -14.04 -19.59
C PRO A 206 -1.11 -14.62 -20.43
N GLY A 207 -2.31 -14.72 -19.87
CA GLY A 207 -3.51 -15.22 -20.57
C GLY A 207 -4.29 -14.15 -21.33
N ILE A 208 -3.89 -12.89 -21.26
CA ILE A 208 -4.54 -11.79 -22.00
C ILE A 208 -3.66 -11.41 -23.20
N PRO A 209 -4.21 -11.29 -24.41
CA PRO A 209 -3.45 -10.85 -25.58
C PRO A 209 -2.69 -9.54 -25.31
N ALA A 210 -1.39 -9.53 -25.61
CA ALA A 210 -0.51 -8.41 -25.25
C ALA A 210 -0.95 -7.07 -25.88
N ASN A 211 -1.55 -7.11 -27.07
CA ASN A 211 -2.13 -5.92 -27.72
C ASN A 211 -3.30 -5.34 -26.93
N LEU A 212 -4.21 -6.19 -26.44
CA LEU A 212 -5.36 -5.76 -25.62
C LEU A 212 -4.91 -5.25 -24.26
N SER A 213 -3.97 -5.94 -23.60
CA SER A 213 -3.39 -5.49 -22.35
C SER A 213 -2.72 -4.12 -22.49
N LYS A 214 -1.97 -3.92 -23.59
CA LYS A 214 -1.31 -2.65 -23.88
C LYS A 214 -2.34 -1.55 -24.14
N GLU A 215 -3.33 -1.81 -24.97
CA GLU A 215 -4.40 -0.86 -25.28
C GLU A 215 -5.13 -0.40 -24.01
N ALA A 216 -5.57 -1.35 -23.17
CA ALA A 216 -6.24 -1.05 -21.91
C ALA A 216 -5.34 -0.31 -20.91
N HIS A 217 -4.04 -0.65 -20.84
CA HIS A 217 -3.08 0.06 -20.02
C HIS A 217 -2.86 1.51 -20.49
N ASP A 218 -2.83 1.73 -21.81
CA ASP A 218 -2.60 3.06 -22.40
C ASP A 218 -3.81 4.00 -22.23
N GLN A 219 -5.00 3.47 -21.93
CA GLN A 219 -6.18 4.27 -21.57
C GLN A 219 -6.10 4.89 -20.17
N GLN A 220 -5.25 4.38 -19.28
CA GLN A 220 -5.11 4.91 -17.92
C GLN A 220 -4.45 6.29 -17.90
N PHE A 221 -4.68 7.06 -16.83
CA PHE A 221 -3.95 8.30 -16.60
C PHE A 221 -2.43 8.05 -16.54
N PRO A 222 -1.60 8.99 -17.03
CA PRO A 222 -0.13 8.86 -16.96
C PRO A 222 0.39 8.56 -15.55
N SER A 223 -0.21 9.15 -14.51
CA SER A 223 0.10 8.88 -13.09
C SER A 223 -0.11 7.42 -12.69
N ASP A 224 -1.19 6.83 -13.18
CA ASP A 224 -1.63 5.49 -12.82
C ASP A 224 -0.77 4.45 -13.54
N ARG A 225 -0.43 4.73 -14.80
CA ARG A 225 0.54 3.93 -15.56
C ARG A 225 1.89 3.88 -14.85
N TRP A 226 2.40 5.01 -14.38
CA TRP A 226 3.65 5.04 -13.61
C TRP A 226 3.53 4.28 -12.29
N SER A 227 2.44 4.49 -11.56
CA SER A 227 2.20 3.77 -10.30
C SER A 227 2.13 2.25 -10.50
N ASN A 228 1.44 1.79 -11.56
CA ASN A 228 1.35 0.38 -11.93
C ASN A 228 2.71 -0.19 -12.33
N ARG A 229 3.51 0.56 -13.11
CA ARG A 229 4.87 0.15 -13.48
C ARG A 229 5.79 0.02 -12.27
N VAL A 230 5.74 0.97 -11.33
CA VAL A 230 6.52 0.89 -10.09
C VAL A 230 6.11 -0.34 -9.29
N ALA A 231 4.81 -0.57 -9.13
CA ALA A 231 4.33 -1.73 -8.39
C ALA A 231 4.67 -3.06 -9.08
N HIS A 232 4.68 -3.11 -10.42
CA HIS A 232 5.02 -4.31 -11.16
C HIS A 232 6.53 -4.61 -11.18
N TYR A 233 7.36 -3.66 -11.61
CA TYR A 233 8.79 -3.89 -11.83
C TYR A 233 9.65 -3.69 -10.58
N ILE A 234 9.23 -2.81 -9.67
CA ILE A 234 10.02 -2.43 -8.49
C ILE A 234 9.11 -2.39 -7.23
N PRO A 235 8.40 -3.48 -6.91
CA PRO A 235 7.38 -3.49 -5.85
C PRO A 235 7.91 -3.10 -4.46
N TRP A 236 9.20 -3.29 -4.20
CA TRP A 236 9.83 -2.90 -2.94
C TRP A 236 9.89 -1.38 -2.76
N LEU A 237 9.76 -0.59 -3.84
CA LEU A 237 9.77 0.86 -3.83
C LEU A 237 8.35 1.47 -3.77
N THR A 238 7.30 0.65 -3.87
CA THR A 238 5.91 1.15 -3.98
C THR A 238 5.49 2.02 -2.80
N TYR A 239 5.89 1.68 -1.57
CA TYR A 239 5.61 2.51 -0.40
C TYR A 239 6.28 3.88 -0.51
N TRP A 240 7.58 3.90 -0.81
CA TRP A 240 8.33 5.15 -0.99
C TRP A 240 7.70 6.01 -2.08
N TRP A 241 7.41 5.42 -3.25
CA TRP A 241 6.75 6.11 -4.37
C TRP A 241 5.45 6.80 -3.93
N ASN A 242 4.56 6.07 -3.25
CA ASN A 242 3.27 6.57 -2.80
C ASN A 242 3.35 7.59 -1.65
N THR A 243 4.53 7.80 -1.07
CA THR A 243 4.75 8.80 0.00
C THR A 243 5.44 10.06 -0.50
N GLN A 244 5.97 10.07 -1.73
CA GLN A 244 6.62 11.24 -2.30
C GLN A 244 5.59 12.23 -2.86
N LYS A 245 5.88 13.52 -2.73
CA LYS A 245 5.07 14.61 -3.33
C LYS A 245 5.56 15.02 -4.71
N TRP A 246 6.73 14.53 -5.14
CA TRP A 246 7.38 14.93 -6.39
C TRP A 246 6.86 14.17 -7.61
N PHE A 247 6.16 13.05 -7.39
CA PHE A 247 5.58 12.24 -8.45
C PHE A 247 4.05 12.38 -8.45
N PRO A 248 3.40 12.33 -9.62
CA PRO A 248 1.94 12.25 -9.69
C PRO A 248 1.44 11.00 -8.96
N SER A 249 0.57 11.19 -7.96
CA SER A 249 -0.08 10.09 -7.25
C SER A 249 -1.06 9.34 -8.14
N CYS A 250 -1.23 8.05 -7.89
CA CYS A 250 -2.32 7.27 -8.47
C CYS A 250 -3.68 7.95 -8.22
N SER A 251 -4.48 8.09 -9.27
CA SER A 251 -5.77 8.78 -9.28
C SER A 251 -6.74 8.22 -8.24
N VAL A 252 -6.71 6.90 -8.03
CA VAL A 252 -7.49 6.19 -7.02
C VAL A 252 -7.05 6.58 -5.60
N ILE A 253 -5.75 6.71 -5.34
CA ILE A 253 -5.21 7.04 -4.01
C ILE A 253 -5.59 8.47 -3.60
N VAL A 254 -5.69 9.39 -4.55
CA VAL A 254 -6.08 10.78 -4.28
C VAL A 254 -7.57 11.04 -4.48
N HIS A 255 -8.37 9.99 -4.69
CA HIS A 255 -9.80 10.08 -4.99
C HIS A 255 -10.13 11.12 -6.08
N SER A 256 -9.35 11.12 -7.16
CA SER A 256 -9.51 12.12 -8.23
C SER A 256 -10.88 11.95 -8.90
N PRO A 257 -11.71 13.01 -8.99
CA PRO A 257 -12.99 12.94 -9.69
C PRO A 257 -12.83 12.71 -11.20
N ALA A 258 -11.63 12.92 -11.74
CA ALA A 258 -11.35 12.69 -13.16
C ALA A 258 -11.49 11.21 -13.58
N ILE A 259 -11.45 10.27 -12.64
CA ILE A 259 -11.66 8.83 -12.92
C ILE A 259 -13.11 8.51 -13.24
N LEU A 260 -14.03 9.39 -12.86
CA LEU A 260 -15.47 9.16 -12.96
C LEU A 260 -15.97 9.66 -14.31
N SER A 261 -16.90 8.91 -14.91
CA SER A 261 -17.64 9.42 -16.04
C SER A 261 -18.53 10.59 -15.61
N ARG A 262 -19.03 11.36 -16.58
CA ARG A 262 -19.99 12.43 -16.30
C ARG A 262 -21.23 11.90 -15.58
N GLN A 263 -21.71 10.73 -15.99
CA GLN A 263 -22.86 10.06 -15.39
C GLN A 263 -22.56 9.65 -13.94
N ASP A 264 -21.35 9.15 -13.65
CA ASP A 264 -20.95 8.80 -12.29
C ASP A 264 -20.91 10.03 -11.38
N LEU A 265 -20.41 11.16 -11.89
CA LEU A 265 -20.39 12.43 -11.16
C LEU A 265 -21.81 12.93 -10.81
N GLU A 266 -22.78 12.73 -11.70
CA GLU A 266 -24.19 13.06 -11.45
C GLU A 266 -24.82 12.18 -10.37
N LEU A 267 -24.29 10.97 -10.14
CA LEU A 267 -24.76 10.03 -9.12
C LEU A 267 -24.10 10.21 -7.75
N LEU A 268 -22.93 10.86 -7.67
CA LEU A 268 -22.19 11.05 -6.42
C LEU A 268 -23.03 11.61 -5.26
N PRO A 269 -23.86 12.66 -5.45
CA PRO A 269 -24.67 13.21 -4.35
C PRO A 269 -25.66 12.19 -3.78
N ARG A 270 -26.20 11.29 -4.62
CA ARG A 270 -27.16 10.25 -4.21
C ARG A 270 -26.50 9.10 -3.45
N LEU A 271 -25.19 8.89 -3.66
CA LEU A 271 -24.40 7.90 -2.94
C LEU A 271 -23.90 8.44 -1.59
N ALA A 272 -23.55 9.73 -1.54
CA ALA A 272 -23.12 10.40 -0.30
C ALA A 272 -24.26 10.48 0.73
N SER A 273 -25.48 10.82 0.30
CA SER A 273 -26.65 10.91 1.19
C SER A 273 -27.06 9.57 1.81
N ARG A 274 -26.64 8.44 1.23
CA ARG A 274 -26.87 7.09 1.81
C ARG A 274 -25.85 6.74 2.90
N LYS A 275 -24.66 7.35 2.91
CA LYS A 275 -23.60 7.08 3.90
C LYS A 275 -23.79 7.84 5.22
N GLU A 276 -24.52 8.96 5.23
CA GLU A 276 -24.74 9.76 6.45
C GLU A 276 -25.67 9.11 7.48
N HIS A 277 -26.25 7.94 7.20
CA HIS A 277 -27.17 7.27 8.14
C HIS A 277 -26.52 6.21 9.04
N GLU A 278 -25.30 5.75 8.75
CA GLU A 278 -24.60 4.79 9.61
C GLU A 278 -23.08 4.96 9.41
N VAL A 279 -22.37 5.38 10.47
CA VAL A 279 -20.99 5.01 10.88
C VAL A 279 -20.30 6.19 11.59
N ASP A 280 -20.00 5.97 12.87
CA ASP A 280 -19.09 6.80 13.67
C ASP A 280 -17.69 6.89 13.02
N ASN A 281 -17.22 8.12 12.84
CA ASN A 281 -16.04 8.53 12.07
C ASN A 281 -14.66 8.15 12.69
N HIS A 282 -14.46 6.97 13.27
CA HIS A 282 -13.27 6.71 14.09
C HIS A 282 -12.29 5.61 13.62
N PHE A 283 -12.51 4.94 12.48
CA PHE A 283 -11.67 3.78 12.12
C PHE A 283 -10.88 3.85 10.81
N ILE A 284 -10.91 4.95 10.07
CA ILE A 284 -10.14 5.09 8.83
C ILE A 284 -8.74 5.66 9.13
N GLN A 285 -7.91 4.89 9.83
CA GLN A 285 -6.46 5.00 9.67
C GLN A 285 -5.99 3.82 8.81
N ILE A 286 -6.21 3.93 7.50
CA ILE A 286 -5.58 3.05 6.52
C ILE A 286 -4.20 3.64 6.24
N PRO A 287 -3.09 3.06 6.74
CA PRO A 287 -1.78 3.52 6.34
C PRO A 287 -1.64 3.33 4.83
N LYS A 288 -0.96 4.28 4.18
CA LYS A 288 -0.56 4.32 2.74
C LYS A 288 0.36 3.15 2.34
N ARG A 289 -0.02 1.94 2.70
CA ARG A 289 0.69 0.69 2.51
C ARG A 289 -0.18 -0.16 1.61
N LEU A 290 -0.09 0.08 0.31
CA LEU A 290 -0.37 -1.01 -0.60
C LEU A 290 0.70 -1.14 -1.67
N VAL A 291 1.39 -2.26 -1.58
CA VAL A 291 2.15 -2.83 -2.69
C VAL A 291 1.15 -3.60 -3.54
N MET A 292 0.89 -3.12 -4.75
CA MET A 292 0.21 -3.94 -5.76
C MET A 292 1.18 -5.09 -6.12
N LYS A 293 0.90 -6.30 -5.63
CA LYS A 293 1.47 -7.55 -6.14
C LYS A 293 0.32 -8.51 -6.29
#